data_AF-A0ABD3KKT4-F1
#
_entry.id   AF-A0ABD3KKT4-F1
#
_cell.length_a   1.000
_cell.length_b   1.000
_cell.length_c   1.000
_cell.angle_alpha   90.00
_cell.angle_beta   90.00
_cell.angle_gamma   90.00
#
_symmetry.space_group_name_H-M   'P 1'
#
loop_
_entity.id
_entity.type
_entity.pdbx_description
1 polymer ?
#
loop_
_entity_poly.entity_id
_entity_poly.type
_entity_poly.pdbx_seq_one_letter_code
_entity_poly.pdbx_strand_id
1 'polypeptide(L)'
;MATTVEPEQLTGHCQHVHLMCYSDRADHSVSESWWARFPKPWDPPLTDIGRIKALETGKKLQAKLGFPIRWVVSSPFWRCNETAWELITGLSMEGEDATNIVLDDGNSANSSTSGIKVELSLLISRGF
;
A
#
# COMPACT_ATOMS: atom_id res chain seq x y z
N MET A 1 -40.66 -11.69 -32.02
CA MET A 1 -39.62 -12.65 -31.58
C MET A 1 -38.45 -11.82 -31.09
N ALA A 2 -38.28 -11.67 -29.77
CA ALA A 2 -37.19 -10.89 -29.20
C ALA A 2 -35.99 -11.81 -29.01
N THR A 3 -34.92 -11.57 -29.76
CA THR A 3 -33.65 -12.28 -29.62
C THR A 3 -32.89 -11.66 -28.45
N THR A 4 -32.84 -12.39 -27.33
CA THR A 4 -31.88 -12.13 -26.26
C THR A 4 -30.49 -12.39 -26.82
N VAL A 5 -29.70 -11.33 -26.94
CA VAL A 5 -28.27 -11.42 -27.23
C VAL A 5 -27.55 -11.63 -25.91
N GLU A 6 -26.94 -12.80 -25.74
CA GLU A 6 -26.05 -13.08 -24.61
C GLU A 6 -24.85 -12.12 -24.68
N PRO A 7 -24.40 -11.54 -23.55
CA PRO A 7 -23.25 -10.66 -23.57
C PRO A 7 -22.02 -11.44 -24.02
N GLU A 8 -21.43 -11.01 -25.14
CA GLU A 8 -20.17 -11.55 -25.64
C GLU A 8 -19.13 -11.49 -24.51
N GLN A 9 -18.67 -12.66 -24.07
CA GLN A 9 -17.59 -12.75 -23.10
C GLN A 9 -16.35 -12.16 -23.75
N LEU A 10 -16.00 -10.92 -23.37
CA LEU A 10 -14.78 -10.26 -23.81
C LEU A 10 -13.59 -11.16 -23.43
N THR A 11 -13.02 -11.85 -24.40
CA THR A 11 -11.76 -12.60 -24.28
C THR A 11 -10.56 -11.65 -24.27
N GLY A 12 -10.66 -10.59 -23.47
CA GLY A 12 -9.64 -9.56 -23.31
C GLY A 12 -8.83 -9.75 -22.02
N HIS A 13 -7.57 -9.32 -22.05
CA HIS A 13 -6.75 -9.23 -20.85
C HIS A 13 -7.34 -8.17 -19.89
N CYS A 14 -7.98 -8.61 -18.80
CA CYS A 14 -8.50 -7.72 -17.76
C CYS A 14 -7.37 -7.23 -16.83
N GLN A 15 -7.20 -5.92 -16.71
CA GLN A 15 -6.31 -5.30 -15.74
C GLN A 15 -7.15 -4.72 -14.58
N HIS A 16 -6.86 -5.14 -13.36
CA HIS A 16 -7.49 -4.59 -12.16
C HIS A 16 -6.66 -3.41 -11.64
N VAL A 17 -7.32 -2.27 -11.43
CA VAL A 17 -6.69 -1.05 -10.92
C VAL A 17 -7.37 -0.66 -9.62
N HIS A 18 -6.59 -0.52 -8.55
CA HIS A 18 -7.06 -0.08 -7.24
C HIS A 18 -6.45 1.28 -6.93
N LEU A 19 -7.28 2.26 -6.56
CA LEU A 19 -6.83 3.57 -6.10
C LEU A 19 -6.92 3.60 -4.57
N MET A 20 -5.88 4.12 -3.93
CA MET A 20 -5.81 4.25 -2.48
C MET A 20 -5.27 5.62 -2.08
N CYS A 21 -5.90 6.21 -1.06
CA CYS A 21 -5.40 7.42 -0.42
C CYS A 21 -4.32 7.08 0.61
N TYR A 22 -3.42 8.03 0.85
CA TYR A 22 -2.46 7.91 1.95
C TYR A 22 -3.17 7.87 3.31
N SER A 23 -2.50 7.30 4.32
CA SER A 23 -3.03 7.14 5.68
C SER A 23 -2.83 8.40 6.57
N ASP A 24 -3.12 8.31 7.87
CA ASP A 24 -3.12 9.44 8.80
C ASP A 24 -1.76 10.18 8.86
N ARG A 25 -1.76 11.48 8.54
CA ARG A 25 -0.55 12.33 8.49
C ARG A 25 -0.13 12.85 9.86
N ALA A 26 1.17 13.01 10.08
CA ALA A 26 1.74 13.49 11.34
C ALA A 26 1.36 14.94 11.69
N ASP A 27 1.11 15.79 10.69
CA ASP A 27 0.72 17.19 10.88
C ASP A 27 -0.74 17.38 11.33
N HIS A 28 -1.54 16.32 11.34
CA HIS A 28 -2.88 16.36 11.93
C HIS A 28 -2.85 16.35 13.47
N SER A 29 -1.72 16.00 14.08
CA SER A 29 -1.57 16.04 15.54
C SER A 29 -1.30 17.47 16.04
N VAL A 30 -2.02 17.91 17.07
CA VAL A 30 -2.05 19.30 17.59
C VAL A 30 -0.75 19.70 18.32
N SER A 31 0.32 18.90 18.25
CA SER A 31 1.59 19.32 18.85
C SER A 31 2.21 20.41 17.99
N GLU A 32 2.34 21.62 18.55
CA GLU A 32 2.89 22.81 17.88
C GLU A 32 4.33 22.64 17.35
N SER A 33 4.97 21.48 17.55
CA SER A 33 6.37 21.21 17.21
C SER A 33 6.59 20.13 16.14
N TRP A 34 5.53 19.60 15.50
CA TRP A 34 5.71 18.55 14.49
C TRP A 34 6.66 18.96 13.35
N TRP A 35 6.55 20.21 12.89
CA TRP A 35 7.37 20.77 11.81
C TRP A 35 8.85 20.92 12.21
N ALA A 36 9.17 21.04 13.50
CA ALA A 36 10.54 21.09 14.00
C ALA A 36 11.22 19.70 13.99
N ARG A 37 10.44 18.62 13.93
CA ARG A 37 10.96 17.24 13.95
C ARG A 37 11.29 16.71 12.56
N PHE A 38 10.87 17.39 11.49
CA PHE A 38 11.01 16.90 10.12
C PHE A 38 11.67 17.92 9.19
N PRO A 39 12.55 17.48 8.29
CA PRO A 39 13.30 18.38 7.41
C PRO A 39 12.44 19.05 6.33
N LYS A 40 11.23 18.54 6.06
CA LYS A 40 10.30 19.06 5.03
C LYS A 40 8.90 19.25 5.61
N PRO A 41 8.57 20.44 6.16
CA PRO A 41 7.25 20.69 6.74
C PRO A 41 6.09 20.51 5.75
N TRP A 42 6.27 20.86 4.47
CA TRP A 42 5.21 20.70 3.45
C TRP A 42 5.00 19.24 2.98
N ASP A 43 5.84 18.29 3.42
CA ASP A 43 5.72 16.88 3.08
C ASP A 43 5.78 16.01 4.35
N PRO A 44 4.75 16.08 5.20
CA PRO A 44 4.75 15.37 6.48
C PRO A 44 4.66 13.86 6.27
N PRO A 45 5.32 13.07 7.13
CA PRO A 45 5.18 11.62 7.14
C PRO A 45 3.83 11.18 7.71
N LEU A 46 3.58 9.88 7.69
CA LEU A 46 2.49 9.24 8.40
C LEU A 46 2.73 9.23 9.91
N THR A 47 1.65 9.21 10.67
CA THR A 47 1.65 8.81 12.08
C THR A 47 1.93 7.31 12.22
N ASP A 48 2.32 6.86 13.41
CA ASP A 48 2.44 5.43 13.72
C ASP A 48 1.12 4.68 13.47
N ILE A 49 0.01 5.29 13.88
CA ILE A 49 -1.35 4.79 13.62
C ILE A 49 -1.61 4.70 12.12
N GLY A 50 -1.18 5.71 11.37
CA GLY A 50 -1.29 5.75 9.91
C GLY A 50 -0.56 4.59 9.24
N ARG A 51 0.66 4.28 9.69
CA ARG A 51 1.46 3.14 9.22
C ARG A 51 0.79 1.80 9.51
N ILE A 52 0.32 1.59 10.74
CA ILE A 52 -0.41 0.38 11.14
C ILE A 52 -1.66 0.18 10.29
N LYS A 53 -2.45 1.24 10.06
CA LYS A 53 -3.65 1.18 9.19
C LYS A 53 -3.31 0.79 7.75
N ALA A 54 -2.21 1.31 7.20
CA ALA A 54 -1.77 0.98 5.85
C ALA A 54 -1.36 -0.50 5.75
N LEU A 55 -0.63 -1.01 6.75
CA LEU A 55 -0.26 -2.42 6.87
C LEU A 55 -1.49 -3.34 6.94
N GLU A 56 -2.42 -3.04 7.85
CA GLU A 56 -3.68 -3.79 7.97
C GLU A 56 -4.50 -3.77 6.68
N THR A 57 -4.50 -2.64 5.97
CA THR A 57 -5.18 -2.52 4.68
C THR A 57 -4.54 -3.45 3.65
N GLY A 58 -3.21 -3.54 3.61
CA GLY A 58 -2.49 -4.51 2.78
C GLY A 58 -2.90 -5.95 3.09
N LYS A 59 -2.94 -6.33 4.36
CA LYS A 59 -3.40 -7.68 4.79
C LYS A 59 -4.84 -7.97 4.38
N LYS A 60 -5.75 -7.01 4.63
CA LYS A 60 -7.17 -7.12 4.23
C LYS A 60 -7.32 -7.21 2.72
N LEU A 61 -6.49 -6.51 1.96
CA LEU A 61 -6.51 -6.53 0.51
C LEU A 61 -6.01 -7.88 -0.01
N GLN A 62 -4.92 -8.40 0.53
CA GLN A 62 -4.42 -9.74 0.20
C GLN A 62 -5.49 -10.81 0.43
N ALA A 63 -6.18 -10.78 1.58
CA ALA A 63 -7.21 -11.76 1.92
C ALA A 63 -8.48 -11.65 1.05
N LYS A 64 -8.75 -10.48 0.46
CA LYS A 64 -9.95 -10.22 -0.35
C LYS A 64 -9.71 -10.33 -1.85
N LEU A 65 -8.48 -10.09 -2.31
CA LEU A 65 -8.16 -10.14 -3.73
C LEU A 65 -7.97 -11.60 -4.17
N GLY A 66 -8.75 -12.02 -5.16
CA GLY A 66 -8.55 -13.31 -5.84
C GLY A 66 -7.43 -13.30 -6.87
N PHE A 67 -6.57 -12.28 -6.89
CA PHE A 67 -5.48 -12.11 -7.85
C PHE A 67 -4.28 -11.36 -7.24
N PRO A 68 -3.05 -11.61 -7.72
CA PRO A 68 -1.86 -10.95 -7.20
C PRO A 68 -1.76 -9.49 -7.68
N ILE A 69 -1.28 -8.60 -6.81
CA ILE A 69 -0.89 -7.23 -7.19
C ILE A 69 0.52 -7.28 -7.77
N ARG A 70 0.65 -6.88 -9.03
CA ARG A 70 1.93 -6.91 -9.74
C ARG A 70 2.71 -5.60 -9.68
N TRP A 71 1.98 -4.49 -9.58
CA TRP A 71 2.54 -3.14 -9.65
C TRP A 71 1.91 -2.27 -8.58
N VAL A 72 2.74 -1.50 -7.89
CA VAL A 72 2.29 -0.42 -7.00
C VAL A 72 2.91 0.87 -7.51
N VAL A 73 2.04 1.83 -7.84
CA VAL A 73 2.45 3.17 -8.25
C VAL A 73 2.10 4.15 -7.14
N SER A 74 3.08 4.92 -6.70
CA SER A 74 2.89 5.91 -5.65
C SER A 74 3.33 7.31 -6.08
N SER A 75 2.60 8.30 -5.58
CA SER A 75 2.96 9.72 -5.69
C SER A 75 4.25 10.00 -4.92
N PRO A 76 5.09 10.96 -5.33
CA PRO A 76 6.42 11.19 -4.74
C PRO A 76 6.44 11.84 -3.35
N PHE A 77 5.28 11.97 -2.70
CA PHE A 77 5.18 12.53 -1.35
C PHE A 77 5.52 11.46 -0.32
N TRP A 78 6.23 11.84 0.74
CA TRP A 78 6.69 10.92 1.79
C TRP A 78 5.55 10.07 2.36
N ARG A 79 4.41 10.70 2.68
CA ARG A 79 3.18 10.01 3.13
C ARG A 79 2.67 8.93 2.17
N CYS A 80 2.79 9.15 0.86
CA CYS A 80 2.35 8.20 -0.16
C CYS A 80 3.32 7.02 -0.24
N ASN A 81 4.62 7.28 -0.12
CA ASN A 81 5.65 6.24 -0.12
C ASN A 81 5.55 5.35 1.12
N GLU A 82 5.37 5.93 2.30
CA GLU A 82 5.17 5.16 3.54
C GLU A 82 3.90 4.33 3.48
N THR A 83 2.79 4.89 2.97
CA THR A 83 1.56 4.11 2.79
C THR A 83 1.79 2.93 1.85
N ALA A 84 2.45 3.15 0.72
CA ALA A 84 2.75 2.11 -0.25
C ALA A 84 3.66 1.03 0.33
N TRP A 85 4.70 1.40 1.07
CA TRP A 85 5.61 0.47 1.74
C TRP A 85 4.84 -0.45 2.69
N GLU A 86 4.09 0.13 3.63
CA GLU A 86 3.35 -0.66 4.62
C GLU A 86 2.28 -1.54 3.97
N LEU A 87 1.63 -1.04 2.92
CA LEU A 87 0.68 -1.83 2.14
C LEU A 87 1.36 -3.03 1.47
N ILE A 88 2.53 -2.83 0.83
CA ILE A 88 3.29 -3.91 0.19
C ILE A 88 3.74 -4.95 1.22
N THR A 89 4.21 -4.50 2.40
CA THR A 89 4.52 -5.39 3.51
C THR A 89 3.30 -6.23 3.88
N GLY A 90 2.13 -5.60 4.08
CA GLY A 90 0.90 -6.30 4.42
C GLY A 90 0.42 -7.26 3.33
N LEU A 91 0.65 -6.94 2.06
CA LEU A 91 0.36 -7.81 0.92
C LEU A 91 1.31 -9.02 0.84
N SER A 92 2.55 -8.87 1.34
CA SER A 92 3.58 -9.90 1.30
C SER A 92 3.61 -10.81 2.52
N MET A 93 2.91 -10.46 3.60
CA MET A 93 2.75 -11.32 4.76
C MET A 93 1.82 -12.47 4.38
N GLU A 94 2.36 -13.63 4.06
CA GLU A 94 1.58 -14.87 3.93
C GLU A 94 0.77 -15.05 5.20
N GLY A 95 -0.47 -15.54 5.09
CA GLY A 95 -1.39 -15.69 6.21
C GLY A 95 -0.78 -16.55 7.32
N GLU A 96 -0.05 -15.92 8.22
CA GLU A 96 0.34 -16.47 9.50
C GLU A 96 -0.95 -16.52 10.34
N ASP A 97 -1.57 -17.70 10.30
CA ASP A 97 -2.58 -18.09 11.26
C ASP A 97 -2.11 -17.68 12.66
N ALA A 98 -2.96 -16.93 13.34
CA ALA A 98 -2.67 -16.22 14.57
C ALA A 98 -2.17 -17.18 15.66
N THR A 99 -0.87 -17.43 15.71
CA THR A 99 -0.24 -18.22 16.77
C THR A 99 1.12 -17.62 17.14
N ASN A 100 1.11 -16.94 18.31
CA ASN A 100 2.23 -16.60 19.18
C ASN A 100 3.64 -16.55 18.56
N ILE A 101 4.21 -15.34 18.50
CA ILE A 101 5.67 -15.20 18.45
C ILE A 101 6.15 -14.61 19.77
N VAL A 102 6.65 -15.53 20.60
CA VAL A 102 7.64 -15.29 21.65
C VAL A 102 8.85 -14.60 21.02
N LEU A 103 9.37 -13.57 21.69
CA LEU A 103 10.64 -12.93 21.33
C LEU A 103 11.76 -13.96 21.46
N ASP A 104 12.34 -14.40 20.35
CA ASP A 104 13.60 -15.15 20.33
C ASP A 104 14.58 -14.53 19.32
N ASP A 105 15.78 -14.25 19.82
CA ASP A 105 16.91 -13.67 19.10
C ASP A 105 17.62 -14.77 18.30
N GLY A 106 17.41 -14.81 16.98
CA GLY A 106 18.07 -15.84 16.18
C GLY A 106 17.88 -15.70 14.67
N ASN A 107 18.78 -14.94 14.05
CA ASN A 107 19.24 -15.04 12.66
C ASN A 107 18.55 -16.12 11.78
N SER A 108 17.55 -15.70 11.00
CA SER A 108 17.08 -16.49 9.85
C SER A 108 16.76 -15.57 8.69
N ALA A 109 17.68 -15.53 7.74
CA ALA A 109 17.49 -14.91 6.45
C ALA A 109 16.62 -15.83 5.58
N ASN A 110 15.33 -15.51 5.44
CA ASN A 110 14.54 -15.94 4.29
C ASN A 110 13.97 -14.71 3.58
N SER A 111 14.75 -14.20 2.63
CA SER A 111 14.31 -13.23 1.63
C SER A 111 13.29 -13.89 0.70
N SER A 112 12.05 -14.04 1.15
CA SER A 112 10.91 -14.20 0.25
C SER A 112 10.60 -12.84 -0.38
N THR A 113 11.44 -12.45 -1.33
CA THR A 113 11.20 -11.32 -2.23
C THR A 113 9.96 -11.65 -3.06
N SER A 114 8.79 -11.28 -2.55
CA SER A 114 7.55 -11.25 -3.30
C SER A 114 7.77 -10.38 -4.54
N GLY A 115 7.47 -10.91 -5.72
CA GLY A 115 7.74 -10.29 -7.03
C GLY A 115 6.92 -9.03 -7.34
N ILE A 116 6.57 -8.24 -6.33
CA ILE A 116 5.83 -6.99 -6.44
C ILE A 116 6.80 -5.94 -6.97
N LYS A 117 6.56 -5.45 -8.19
CA LYS A 117 7.33 -4.35 -8.74
C LYS A 117 6.77 -3.04 -8.21
N VAL A 118 7.59 -2.33 -7.43
CA VAL A 118 7.26 -1.01 -6.90
C VAL A 118 7.80 0.05 -7.86
N GLU A 119 6.94 0.92 -8.36
CA GLU A 119 7.34 2.06 -9.16
C GLU A 119 6.93 3.36 -8.46
N LEU A 120 7.90 4.20 -8.16
CA LEU A 120 7.64 5.55 -7.68
C LEU A 120 7.50 6.45 -8.91
N SER A 121 6.27 6.76 -9.30
CA SER A 121 6.03 7.57 -10.49
C SER A 121 5.67 9.00 -10.07
N LEU A 122 6.50 9.95 -10.51
CA LEU A 122 6.27 11.37 -10.36
C LEU A 122 5.20 11.79 -11.38
N LEU A 123 3.91 11.67 -11.05
CA LEU A 123 2.85 12.29 -11.87
C LEU A 123 2.79 13.80 -11.58
N ILE A 124 3.92 14.49 -11.73
CA ILE A 124 3.90 15.94 -11.87
C ILE A 124 3.60 16.19 -13.34
N SER A 125 2.33 16.44 -13.64
CA SER A 125 1.97 17.21 -14.82
C SER A 125 2.86 18.45 -14.83
N ARG A 126 3.69 18.56 -15.87
CA ARG A 126 4.45 19.77 -16.16
C ARG A 126 3.47 20.95 -16.19
N GLY A 127 3.52 21.81 -15.19
CA GLY A 127 2.74 23.04 -15.16
C GLY A 127 2.28 23.42 -13.76
N PHE A 128 3.13 24.14 -13.04
CA PHE A 128 2.85 25.48 -12.51
C PHE A 128 4.18 26.16 -12.19
#